data_AF-A0A0E3LLI3-F1
#
_entry.id   AF-A0A0E3LLI3-F1
#
_cell.length_a   1.000
_cell.length_b   1.000
_cell.length_c   1.000
_cell.angle_alpha   90.00
_cell.angle_beta   90.00
_cell.angle_gamma   90.00
#
_symmetry.space_group_name_H-M   'P 1'
#
loop_
_entity.id
_entity.type
_entity.pdbx_description
1 polymer ?
#
loop_
_entity_poly.entity_id
_entity_poly.type
_entity_poly.pdbx_seq_one_letter_code
_entity_poly.pdbx_strand_id
1 'polypeptide(L)'
;MQDREWKTLANNAAKLCMGTEKDGIGKFLYKLRSEVSYAQLSSQLGAIFYQAGVWEWNEQKRGMKFLLLLENWQEKTTEYYRDSLSLENEVAFFDNALEPGLEPGLEPGEIVKSKKQQKQEVQIEVIQKIEQMKLSAFFRD
;
A
#
# COMPACT_ATOMS: atom_id res chain seq x y z
N MET A 1 11.58 19.42 3.65
CA MET A 1 10.66 20.10 4.58
C MET A 1 11.37 20.18 5.94
N GLN A 2 12.34 21.07 6.11
CA GLN A 2 13.08 21.16 7.38
C GLN A 2 12.35 22.04 8.41
N ASP A 3 11.40 22.83 7.93
CA ASP A 3 10.55 23.68 8.75
C ASP A 3 9.37 22.84 9.24
N ARG A 4 9.07 22.88 10.54
CA ARG A 4 7.84 22.30 11.15
C ARG A 4 6.60 23.09 10.72
N GLU A 5 6.43 23.26 9.42
CA GLU A 5 5.34 23.99 8.80
C GLU A 5 4.38 23.03 8.12
N TRP A 6 3.09 23.35 8.24
CA TRP A 6 2.04 22.68 7.51
C TRP A 6 2.13 22.97 6.02
N LYS A 7 2.38 21.93 5.22
CA LYS A 7 2.41 22.03 3.75
C LYS A 7 1.11 21.48 3.17
N THR A 8 0.55 22.18 2.18
CA THR A 8 -0.73 21.78 1.59
C THR A 8 -0.56 20.63 0.60
N LEU A 9 -1.59 19.80 0.42
CA LEU A 9 -1.55 18.73 -0.58
C LEU A 9 -1.42 19.26 -2.01
N ALA A 10 -2.16 20.31 -2.38
CA ALA A 10 -2.08 21.04 -3.66
C ALA A 10 -1.95 20.16 -4.92
N ASN A 11 -2.95 19.31 -5.20
CA ASN A 11 -2.94 18.37 -6.32
C ASN A 11 -4.19 18.44 -7.21
N ASN A 12 -4.84 19.60 -7.30
CA ASN A 12 -5.99 19.78 -8.19
C ASN A 12 -5.54 19.81 -9.66
N ALA A 13 -5.93 18.79 -10.41
CA ALA A 13 -5.60 18.63 -11.82
C ALA A 13 -5.91 19.86 -12.68
N ALA A 14 -7.12 20.41 -12.56
CA ALA A 14 -7.54 21.56 -13.37
C ALA A 14 -6.67 22.80 -13.08
N LYS A 15 -6.40 23.07 -11.79
CA LYS A 15 -5.56 24.20 -11.39
C LYS A 15 -4.10 24.03 -11.80
N LEU A 16 -3.59 22.79 -11.79
CA LEU A 16 -2.23 22.49 -12.27
C LEU A 16 -2.10 22.76 -13.76
N CYS A 17 -3.05 22.26 -14.58
CA CYS A 17 -3.07 22.53 -16.01
C CYS A 17 -3.20 24.02 -16.33
N MET A 18 -3.94 24.77 -15.52
CA MET A 18 -4.10 26.22 -15.65
C MET A 18 -2.95 27.03 -15.02
N GLY A 19 -1.99 26.39 -14.34
CA GLY A 19 -0.91 27.07 -13.64
C GLY A 19 -1.33 27.88 -12.40
N THR A 20 -2.58 27.72 -11.92
CA THR A 20 -3.16 28.48 -10.79
C THR A 20 -3.17 27.70 -9.48
N GLU A 21 -2.60 26.50 -9.45
CA GLU A 21 -2.50 25.70 -8.23
C GLU A 21 -1.57 26.38 -7.20
N LYS A 22 -1.97 26.31 -5.93
CA LYS A 22 -1.19 26.84 -4.80
C LYS A 22 0.06 25.99 -4.55
N ASP A 23 1.01 26.53 -3.80
CA ASP A 23 2.20 25.75 -3.45
C ASP A 23 1.90 24.66 -2.42
N GLY A 24 2.50 23.49 -2.64
CA GLY A 24 2.27 22.30 -1.86
C GLY A 24 2.88 21.05 -2.52
N ILE A 25 2.60 19.89 -1.93
CA ILE A 25 3.25 18.62 -2.25
C ILE A 25 2.98 18.20 -3.70
N GLY A 26 1.72 18.22 -4.12
CA GLY A 26 1.30 17.84 -5.48
C GLY A 26 1.90 18.76 -6.55
N LYS A 27 1.83 20.08 -6.36
CA LYS A 27 2.48 21.04 -7.26
C LYS A 27 4.00 20.88 -7.28
N PHE A 28 4.63 20.53 -6.16
CA PHE A 28 6.05 20.21 -6.13
C PHE A 28 6.35 18.96 -6.99
N LEU A 29 5.60 17.87 -6.82
CA LEU A 29 5.75 16.69 -7.67
C LEU A 29 5.53 17.02 -9.15
N TYR A 30 4.51 17.82 -9.48
CA TYR A 30 4.26 18.28 -10.84
C TYR A 30 5.43 19.06 -11.46
N LYS A 31 6.18 19.83 -10.65
CA LYS A 31 7.40 20.51 -11.11
C LYS A 31 8.54 19.55 -11.40
N LEU A 32 8.63 18.42 -10.68
CA LEU A 32 9.61 17.37 -10.96
C LEU A 32 9.29 16.64 -12.27
N ARG A 33 7.99 16.38 -12.50
CA ARG A 33 7.49 15.77 -13.72
C ARG A 33 6.11 16.33 -14.03
N SER A 34 6.00 17.07 -15.14
CA SER A 34 4.80 17.84 -15.53
C SER A 34 3.65 16.97 -16.04
N GLU A 35 3.30 15.95 -15.28
CA GLU A 35 2.20 15.03 -15.51
C GLU A 35 1.22 15.14 -14.33
N VAL A 36 -0.07 15.28 -14.62
CA VAL A 36 -1.11 15.40 -13.59
C VAL A 36 -1.15 14.17 -12.68
N SER A 37 -0.93 12.98 -13.25
CA SER A 37 -0.83 11.72 -12.52
C SER A 37 0.25 11.79 -11.43
N TYR A 38 1.40 12.39 -11.73
CA TYR A 38 2.51 12.52 -10.80
C TYR A 38 2.17 13.46 -9.63
N ALA A 39 1.40 14.52 -9.90
CA ALA A 39 0.85 15.36 -8.84
C ALA A 39 -0.17 14.61 -7.98
N GLN A 40 -1.01 13.77 -8.58
CA GLN A 40 -2.03 12.99 -7.87
C GLN A 40 -1.43 11.92 -6.96
N LEU A 41 -0.23 11.40 -7.28
CA LEU A 41 0.53 10.52 -6.37
C LEU A 41 0.79 11.14 -5.00
N SER A 42 0.72 12.47 -4.86
CA SER A 42 0.86 13.13 -3.56
C SER A 42 -0.16 12.65 -2.53
N SER A 43 -1.37 12.24 -2.95
CA SER A 43 -2.38 11.69 -2.04
C SER A 43 -1.97 10.33 -1.49
N GLN A 44 -1.43 9.46 -2.35
CA GLN A 44 -0.94 8.14 -1.96
C GLN A 44 0.30 8.26 -1.07
N LEU A 45 1.23 9.14 -1.47
CA LEU A 45 2.41 9.47 -0.67
C LEU A 45 2.02 9.97 0.72
N GLY A 46 1.03 10.86 0.80
CA GLY A 46 0.51 11.37 2.07
C GLY A 46 -0.07 10.27 2.96
N ALA A 47 -0.81 9.32 2.38
CA ALA A 47 -1.34 8.19 3.13
C ALA A 47 -0.22 7.28 3.67
N ILE A 48 0.76 6.92 2.82
CA ILE A 48 1.89 6.07 3.23
C ILE A 48 2.70 6.74 4.33
N PHE A 49 3.04 8.02 4.17
CA PHE A 49 3.88 8.74 5.12
C PHE A 49 3.17 9.00 6.44
N TYR A 50 1.85 9.17 6.43
CA TYR A 50 1.04 9.23 7.64
C TYR A 50 1.04 7.88 8.38
N GLN A 51 0.78 6.78 7.66
CA GLN A 51 0.78 5.43 8.26
C GLN A 51 2.16 5.03 8.80
N ALA A 52 3.23 5.45 8.13
CA ALA A 52 4.60 5.24 8.59
C ALA A 52 5.03 6.17 9.74
N GLY A 53 4.18 7.11 10.19
CA GLY A 53 4.52 8.06 11.26
C GLY A 53 5.53 9.14 10.85
N VAL A 54 5.73 9.34 9.55
CA VAL A 54 6.62 10.38 9.01
C VAL A 54 5.92 11.74 8.98
N TRP A 55 4.66 11.75 8.54
CA TRP A 55 3.84 12.95 8.45
C TRP A 55 2.67 12.89 9.43
N GLU A 56 2.30 14.03 9.98
CA GLU A 56 1.00 14.24 10.60
C GLU A 56 0.04 14.87 9.60
N TRP A 57 -1.24 14.53 9.66
CA TRP A 57 -2.27 15.16 8.85
C TRP A 57 -3.16 16.07 9.71
N ASN A 58 -3.73 17.09 9.10
CA ASN A 58 -4.56 18.06 9.82
C ASN A 58 -6.04 17.63 10.01
N GLU A 59 -6.37 16.36 9.80
CA GLU A 59 -7.74 15.82 9.95
C GLU A 59 -8.83 16.42 9.05
N GLN A 60 -8.44 17.17 8.01
CA GLN A 60 -9.38 17.84 7.13
C GLN A 60 -9.43 17.21 5.74
N LYS A 61 -10.59 16.66 5.39
CA LYS A 61 -10.87 16.13 4.03
C LYS A 61 -10.73 17.19 2.95
N ARG A 62 -11.16 18.43 3.21
CA ARG A 62 -10.98 19.59 2.31
C ARG A 62 -9.89 20.49 2.87
N GLY A 63 -8.95 20.88 2.01
CA GLY A 63 -7.82 21.72 2.44
C GLY A 63 -6.75 20.94 3.21
N MET A 64 -6.63 19.63 2.95
CA MET A 64 -5.65 18.73 3.55
C MET A 64 -4.23 19.30 3.57
N LYS A 65 -3.57 19.17 4.71
CA LYS A 65 -2.19 19.58 4.96
C LYS A 65 -1.44 18.50 5.72
N PHE A 66 -0.13 18.49 5.55
CA PHE A 66 0.77 17.58 6.21
C PHE A 66 1.88 18.34 6.92
N LEU A 67 2.30 17.83 8.06
CA LEU A 67 3.40 18.33 8.86
C LEU A 67 4.46 17.23 8.96
N LEU A 68 5.74 17.55 8.75
CA LEU A 68 6.82 16.60 8.99
C LEU A 68 7.01 16.41 10.50
N LEU A 69 6.88 15.17 10.99
CA LEU A 69 7.14 14.82 12.38
C LEU A 69 8.60 14.43 12.61
N LEU A 70 9.16 13.65 11.68
CA LEU A 70 10.46 13.01 11.81
C LEU A 70 11.25 13.11 10.49
N GLU A 71 12.54 13.39 10.60
CA GLU A 71 13.42 13.50 9.43
C GLU A 71 13.94 12.13 8.92
N ASN A 72 13.87 11.06 9.73
CA ASN A 72 14.29 9.70 9.36
C ASN A 72 13.22 8.94 8.55
N TRP A 73 12.60 9.61 7.57
CA TRP A 73 11.48 9.08 6.80
C TRP A 73 11.78 7.74 6.12
N GLN A 74 13.04 7.51 5.71
CA GLN A 74 13.48 6.26 5.09
C GLN A 74 13.35 5.06 6.02
N GLU A 75 13.82 5.20 7.26
CA GLU A 75 13.76 4.17 8.28
C GLU A 75 12.31 3.84 8.63
N LYS A 76 11.52 4.88 8.92
CA LYS A 76 10.10 4.76 9.27
C LYS A 76 9.25 4.11 8.17
N THR A 77 9.50 4.48 6.93
CA THR A 77 8.78 3.90 5.79
C THR A 77 9.21 2.45 5.56
N THR A 78 10.49 2.12 5.76
CA THR A 78 10.98 0.73 5.66
C THR A 78 10.41 -0.16 6.77
N GLU A 79 10.35 0.35 7.99
CA GLU A 79 9.71 -0.29 9.15
C GLU A 79 8.23 -0.57 8.85
N TYR A 80 7.48 0.44 8.40
CA TYR A 80 6.06 0.30 8.02
C TYR A 80 5.80 -0.83 7.02
N TYR A 81 6.60 -0.91 5.95
CA TYR A 81 6.44 -1.99 4.96
C TYR A 81 6.85 -3.36 5.49
N ARG A 82 7.91 -3.43 6.31
CA ARG A 82 8.34 -4.67 6.95
C ARG A 82 7.22 -5.23 7.83
N ASP A 83 6.63 -4.38 8.65
CA ASP A 83 5.58 -4.78 9.60
C ASP A 83 4.29 -5.18 8.89
N SER A 84 3.93 -4.46 7.82
CA SER A 84 2.77 -4.79 6.98
C SER A 84 2.90 -6.18 6.34
N LEU A 85 4.11 -6.58 5.92
CA LEU A 85 4.38 -7.90 5.35
C LEU A 85 4.40 -9.01 6.43
N SER A 86 4.82 -8.72 7.66
CA SER A 86 4.71 -9.69 8.75
C SER A 86 3.26 -9.92 9.18
N LEU A 87 2.42 -8.88 9.13
CA LEU A 87 1.01 -8.97 9.54
C LEU A 87 0.18 -9.84 8.59
N GLU A 88 0.43 -9.78 7.28
CA GLU A 88 -0.21 -10.68 6.31
C GLU A 88 0.10 -12.18 6.58
N ASN A 89 1.28 -12.47 7.14
CA ASN A 89 1.67 -13.83 7.50
C ASN A 89 1.03 -14.30 8.83
N GLU A 90 0.80 -13.40 9.79
CA GLU A 90 0.15 -13.74 11.05
C GLU A 90 -1.37 -13.88 10.91
N VAL A 91 -2.03 -13.02 10.13
CA VAL A 91 -3.48 -13.16 9.87
C VAL A 91 -3.77 -14.47 9.13
N ALA A 92 -2.93 -14.85 8.16
CA ALA A 92 -3.00 -16.16 7.51
C ALA A 92 -2.70 -17.34 8.46
N PHE A 93 -1.98 -17.11 9.56
CA PHE A 93 -1.71 -18.11 10.60
C PHE A 93 -2.91 -18.27 11.54
N PHE A 94 -3.57 -17.17 11.94
CA PHE A 94 -4.75 -17.22 12.82
C PHE A 94 -6.02 -17.71 12.13
N ASP A 95 -6.22 -17.41 10.83
CA ASP A 95 -7.34 -17.95 10.05
C ASP A 95 -7.29 -19.49 9.91
N ASN A 96 -6.10 -20.09 10.04
CA ASN A 96 -5.93 -21.55 10.08
C ASN A 96 -6.04 -22.15 11.50
N ALA A 97 -6.04 -21.33 12.55
CA ALA A 97 -6.03 -21.78 13.94
C ALA A 97 -7.39 -21.68 14.64
N LEU A 98 -8.39 -21.05 14.02
CA LEU A 98 -9.71 -20.83 14.62
C LEU A 98 -10.86 -21.36 13.75
N GLU A 99 -10.89 -22.68 13.55
CA GLU A 99 -12.17 -23.39 13.45
C GLU A 99 -12.24 -24.51 14.49
N PRO A 100 -13.00 -24.33 15.59
CA PRO A 100 -13.72 -25.42 16.19
C PRO A 100 -15.15 -25.37 15.66
N GLY A 101 -15.37 -25.93 14.47
CA GLY A 101 -16.71 -26.30 14.02
C GLY A 101 -17.22 -27.44 14.89
N LEU A 102 -17.99 -27.12 15.92
CA LEU A 102 -18.86 -28.07 16.61
C LEU A 102 -20.03 -28.40 15.70
N GLU A 103 -20.01 -29.57 15.03
CA GLU A 103 -21.21 -30.37 14.81
C GLU A 103 -20.89 -31.87 14.95
N PRO A 104 -21.81 -32.68 15.54
CA PRO A 104 -21.50 -34.01 16.02
C PRO A 104 -21.77 -35.08 14.96
N GLY A 105 -20.75 -35.88 14.68
CA GLY A 105 -20.88 -37.19 14.08
C GLY A 105 -20.61 -37.23 12.58
N LEU A 106 -19.36 -37.52 12.20
CA LEU A 106 -18.98 -38.28 11.01
C LEU A 106 -17.46 -38.56 11.07
N GLU A 107 -17.07 -39.82 10.86
CA GLU A 107 -15.73 -40.36 11.11
C GLU A 107 -14.65 -39.80 10.14
N PRO A 108 -13.39 -39.55 10.60
CA PRO A 108 -12.43 -38.64 9.96
C PRO A 108 -11.39 -39.33 9.04
N GLY A 109 -11.76 -40.43 8.36
CA GLY A 109 -10.77 -41.31 7.72
C GLY A 109 -10.37 -40.98 6.27
N GLU A 110 -11.32 -40.69 5.38
CA GLU A 110 -11.06 -40.94 3.94
C GLU A 110 -11.28 -39.75 2.99
N ILE A 111 -11.74 -38.59 3.45
CA ILE A 111 -12.03 -37.44 2.55
C ILE A 111 -10.80 -36.52 2.33
N VAL A 112 -9.75 -36.65 3.16
CA VAL A 112 -8.67 -35.66 3.26
C VAL A 112 -7.60 -35.76 2.15
N LYS A 113 -7.43 -36.91 1.48
CA LYS A 113 -6.32 -37.07 0.52
C LYS A 113 -6.59 -36.52 -0.88
N SER A 114 -7.82 -36.63 -1.39
CA SER A 114 -8.09 -36.33 -2.81
C SER A 114 -8.29 -34.83 -3.13
N LYS A 115 -8.70 -34.01 -2.14
CA LYS A 115 -8.93 -32.56 -2.35
C LYS A 115 -7.70 -31.68 -2.09
N LYS A 116 -6.69 -32.17 -1.36
CA LYS A 116 -5.46 -31.42 -1.03
C LYS A 116 -4.50 -31.30 -2.21
N GLN A 117 -4.34 -32.35 -3.02
CA GLN A 117 -3.37 -32.35 -4.14
C GLN A 117 -3.80 -31.46 -5.31
N GLN A 118 -5.07 -31.51 -5.74
CA GLN A 118 -5.55 -30.70 -6.86
C GLN A 118 -5.60 -29.18 -6.55
N LYS A 119 -5.84 -28.79 -5.29
CA LYS A 119 -5.93 -27.36 -4.93
C LYS A 119 -4.55 -26.70 -4.78
N GLN A 120 -3.54 -27.49 -4.44
CA GLN A 120 -2.17 -27.02 -4.24
C GLN A 120 -1.42 -26.87 -5.58
N GLU A 121 -1.63 -27.79 -6.54
CA GLU A 121 -1.07 -27.67 -7.90
C GLU A 121 -1.61 -26.45 -8.65
N VAL A 122 -2.92 -26.20 -8.57
CA VAL A 122 -3.54 -25.04 -9.25
C VAL A 122 -3.08 -23.71 -8.64
N GLN A 123 -2.83 -23.64 -7.33
CA GLN A 123 -2.31 -22.42 -6.70
C GLN A 123 -0.86 -22.14 -7.07
N ILE A 124 -0.01 -23.17 -7.15
CA ILE A 124 1.40 -23.00 -7.53
C ILE A 124 1.51 -22.53 -8.99
N GLU A 125 0.69 -23.05 -9.89
CA GLU A 125 0.69 -22.67 -11.30
C GLU A 125 0.24 -21.20 -11.51
N VAL A 126 -0.74 -20.74 -10.73
CA VAL A 126 -1.20 -19.34 -10.78
C VAL A 126 -0.14 -18.37 -10.25
N ILE A 127 0.55 -18.73 -9.16
CA ILE A 127 1.61 -17.89 -8.57
C ILE A 127 2.79 -17.75 -9.52
N GLN A 128 3.25 -18.86 -10.12
CA GLN A 128 4.33 -18.84 -11.11
C GLN A 128 3.98 -17.98 -12.33
N LYS A 129 2.72 -18.03 -12.78
CA LYS A 129 2.25 -17.23 -13.93
C LYS A 129 2.24 -15.72 -13.63
N ILE A 130 1.91 -15.33 -12.40
CA ILE A 130 1.93 -13.93 -11.96
C ILE A 130 3.37 -13.40 -11.87
N GLU A 131 4.30 -14.20 -11.35
CA GLU A 131 5.73 -13.81 -11.27
C GLU A 131 6.35 -13.63 -12.66
N GLN A 132 6.07 -14.54 -13.61
CA GLN A 132 6.57 -14.41 -14.98
C GLN A 132 5.98 -13.19 -15.71
N MET A 133 4.72 -12.84 -15.47
CA MET A 133 4.12 -11.63 -16.03
C MET A 133 4.74 -10.35 -15.45
N LYS A 134 5.08 -10.33 -14.15
CA LYS A 134 5.72 -9.17 -13.52
C LYS A 134 7.15 -8.96 -14.01
N LEU A 135 7.94 -10.03 -14.14
CA LEU A 135 9.32 -9.92 -14.61
C LEU A 135 9.40 -9.55 -16.10
N SER A 136 8.53 -10.12 -16.94
CA SER A 136 8.52 -9.79 -18.39
C SER A 136 7.99 -8.40 -18.73
N ALA A 137 7.38 -7.67 -17.77
CA ALA A 137 7.01 -6.27 -17.94
C ALA A 137 8.19 -5.31 -17.63
N PHE A 138 9.18 -5.77 -16.87
CA PHE A 138 10.34 -4.97 -16.44
C PHE A 138 11.55 -5.07 -17.38
N PHE A 139 11.67 -6.15 -18.15
CA PHE A 139 12.80 -6.41 -19.06
C PHE A 139 12.44 -6.27 -20.55
N ARG A 140 11.47 -5.41 -20.91
CA ARG A 140 11.24 -5.06 -22.31
C ARG A 140 12.12 -3.85 -22.64
N ASP A 141 13.17 -4.09 -23.41
CA ASP A 141 13.95 -3.06 -24.11
C ASP A 141 13.06 -2.22 -25.04
#